data_AF-A0A7X8VFJ6-F1
#
_entry.id   AF-A0A7X8VFJ6-F1
#
_cell.length_a   1.000
_cell.length_b   1.000
_cell.length_c   1.000
_cell.angle_alpha   90.00
_cell.angle_beta   90.00
_cell.angle_gamma   90.00
#
_symmetry.space_group_name_H-M   'P 1'
#
loop_
_entity.id
_entity.type
_entity.pdbx_description
1 polymer ?
#
loop_
_entity_poly.entity_id
_entity_poly.type
_entity_poly.pdbx_seq_one_letter_code
_entity_poly.pdbx_strand_id
1 'polypeptide(L)'
;DSQNYKFDANLDQVSVLEEIYDLLIPVLHVKDGIDMKSTHLLGTGNTRFYEQMEVLRKHKYEGWIISENYYDRAGLRDMNPDWFVTLKKDIEILRKEIDW
;
A
#
# COMPACT_ATOMS: atom_id res chain seq x y z
N ASP A 1 6.36 4.68 2.34
CA ASP A 1 5.26 4.71 1.36
C ASP A 1 5.40 3.48 0.49
N SER A 2 4.37 2.63 0.41
CA SER A 2 4.44 1.33 -0.24
C SER A 2 4.55 1.35 -1.76
N GLN A 3 4.41 2.51 -2.43
CA GLN A 3 4.49 2.63 -3.89
C GLN A 3 5.59 3.56 -4.40
N ASN A 4 5.95 4.62 -3.67
CA ASN A 4 6.83 5.67 -4.21
C ASN A 4 8.17 5.14 -4.78
N TYR A 5 8.90 4.26 -4.09
CA TYR A 5 10.18 3.76 -4.62
C TYR A 5 10.04 3.00 -5.95
N LYS A 6 8.97 2.20 -6.11
CA LYS A 6 8.67 1.52 -7.38
C LYS A 6 8.32 2.52 -8.48
N PHE A 7 7.48 3.50 -8.18
CA PHE A 7 7.01 4.44 -9.19
C PHE A 7 8.06 5.49 -9.57
N ASP A 8 8.70 6.12 -8.58
CA ASP A 8 9.61 7.26 -8.79
C ASP A 8 11.03 6.80 -9.21
N ALA A 9 11.44 5.58 -8.84
CA ALA A 9 12.81 5.10 -9.05
C ALA A 9 12.91 3.68 -9.61
N ASN A 10 11.78 3.01 -9.92
CA ASN A 10 11.73 1.62 -10.39
C ASN A 10 12.48 0.61 -9.49
N LEU A 11 12.53 0.89 -8.18
CA LEU A 11 13.15 -0.01 -7.20
C LEU A 11 12.17 -1.09 -6.74
N ASP A 12 12.69 -2.21 -6.27
CA ASP A 12 11.88 -3.24 -5.60
C ASP A 12 11.52 -2.77 -4.18
N GLN A 13 10.22 -2.63 -3.93
CA GLN A 13 9.71 -2.08 -2.67
C GLN A 13 9.98 -2.97 -1.47
N VAL A 14 9.98 -4.28 -1.66
CA VAL A 14 10.18 -5.24 -0.57
C VAL A 14 11.65 -5.22 -0.14
N SER A 15 12.58 -5.22 -1.09
CA SER A 15 14.02 -5.07 -0.82
C SER A 15 14.34 -3.75 -0.14
N VAL A 16 13.80 -2.63 -0.65
CA VAL A 16 14.00 -1.32 -0.02
C VAL A 16 13.47 -1.32 1.41
N LEU A 17 12.25 -1.85 1.64
CA LEU A 17 11.65 -1.89 2.97
C LEU A 17 12.48 -2.72 3.97
N GLU A 18 12.99 -3.89 3.57
CA GLU A 18 13.87 -4.70 4.42
C GLU A 18 15.19 -3.97 4.74
N GLU A 19 15.78 -3.27 3.77
CA GLU A 19 17.04 -2.53 3.97
C GLU A 19 16.89 -1.32 4.91
N ILE A 20 15.75 -0.62 4.84
CA ILE A 20 15.51 0.60 5.61
C ILE A 20 14.65 0.38 6.86
N TYR A 21 14.27 -0.86 7.18
CA TYR A 21 13.28 -1.14 8.23
C TYR A 21 13.62 -0.47 9.57
N ASP A 22 14.86 -0.63 10.03
CA ASP A 22 15.33 -0.07 11.30
C ASP A 22 15.40 1.47 11.31
N LEU A 23 15.25 2.11 10.16
CA LEU A 23 15.20 3.56 9.98
C LEU A 23 13.77 4.10 9.82
N LEU A 24 12.76 3.22 9.79
CA LEU A 24 11.37 3.63 9.66
C LEU A 24 10.94 4.45 10.88
N ILE A 25 10.28 5.57 10.59
CA ILE A 25 9.41 6.21 11.56
C ILE A 25 8.13 5.36 11.70
N PRO A 26 7.44 5.37 12.85
CA PRO A 26 6.25 4.53 13.11
C PRO A 26 4.99 5.04 12.39
N VAL A 27 5.13 5.42 11.13
CA VAL A 27 4.08 5.84 10.20
C VAL A 27 4.44 5.34 8.80
N LEU A 28 3.59 4.47 8.25
CA LEU A 28 3.71 3.97 6.89
C LEU A 28 2.46 4.31 6.09
N HIS A 29 2.63 5.06 5.01
CA HIS A 29 1.57 5.25 4.02
C HIS A 29 1.51 4.05 3.07
N VAL A 30 0.31 3.57 2.80
CA VAL A 30 0.05 2.44 1.90
C VAL A 30 -0.85 2.86 0.74
N LYS A 31 -0.40 2.55 -0.46
CA LYS A 31 -1.08 2.77 -1.75
C LYS A 31 -0.53 1.80 -2.79
N ASP A 32 -1.27 1.60 -3.87
CA ASP A 32 -0.88 0.65 -4.93
C ASP A 32 -1.25 1.17 -6.34
N GLY A 33 -0.56 0.63 -7.34
CA GLY A 33 -0.75 1.00 -8.74
C GLY A 33 0.27 0.34 -9.66
N ILE A 34 0.17 0.65 -10.96
CA ILE A 34 1.08 0.11 -11.99
C ILE A 34 1.74 1.28 -12.73
N ASP A 35 1.02 1.94 -13.63
CA ASP A 35 1.54 3.02 -14.48
C ASP A 35 1.38 4.42 -13.87
N MET A 36 0.60 4.52 -12.80
CA MET A 36 0.33 5.76 -12.06
C MET A 36 0.16 5.45 -10.56
N LYS A 37 0.48 6.44 -9.72
CA LYS A 37 0.29 6.35 -8.27
C LYS A 37 -1.19 6.17 -7.90
N SER A 38 -1.45 5.33 -6.91
CA SER A 38 -2.75 5.16 -6.27
C SER A 38 -3.91 4.85 -7.22
N THR A 39 -3.69 3.93 -8.17
CA THR A 39 -4.69 3.58 -9.20
C THR A 39 -5.32 2.21 -9.00
N HIS A 40 -4.78 1.41 -8.09
CA HIS A 40 -5.19 0.02 -7.88
C HIS A 40 -5.51 -0.21 -6.40
N LEU A 41 -6.43 -1.14 -6.14
CA LEU A 41 -6.66 -1.65 -4.79
C LEU A 41 -5.35 -2.25 -4.28
N LEU A 42 -5.13 -2.18 -2.97
CA LEU A 42 -3.95 -2.74 -2.35
C LEU A 42 -3.80 -4.23 -2.69
N GLY A 43 -2.62 -4.61 -3.18
CA GLY A 43 -2.33 -5.99 -3.58
C GLY A 43 -2.81 -6.35 -4.99
N THR A 44 -3.33 -5.39 -5.75
CA THR A 44 -3.72 -5.59 -7.16
C THR A 44 -2.86 -4.81 -8.14
N GLY A 45 -1.96 -3.94 -7.65
CA GLY A 45 -0.94 -3.28 -8.46
C GLY A 45 0.36 -4.08 -8.52
N ASN A 46 1.46 -3.41 -8.89
CA ASN A 46 2.77 -4.04 -9.10
C ASN A 46 3.78 -3.74 -7.98
N THR A 47 3.29 -3.27 -6.82
CA THR A 47 4.15 -2.86 -5.69
C THR A 47 4.43 -3.97 -4.70
N ARG A 48 3.86 -5.16 -4.88
CA ARG A 48 4.05 -6.32 -3.97
C ARG A 48 3.60 -6.02 -2.54
N PHE A 49 2.42 -5.43 -2.42
CA PHE A 49 1.85 -4.96 -1.15
C PHE A 49 1.81 -6.05 -0.07
N TYR A 50 1.36 -7.26 -0.40
CA TYR A 50 1.28 -8.37 0.56
C TYR A 50 2.67 -8.77 1.08
N GLU A 51 3.68 -8.83 0.22
CA GLU A 51 5.04 -9.13 0.66
C GLU A 51 5.63 -8.01 1.53
N GLN A 52 5.25 -6.74 1.29
CA GLN A 52 5.61 -5.65 2.20
C GLN A 52 4.96 -5.84 3.58
N MET A 53 3.68 -6.23 3.65
CA MET A 53 3.00 -6.52 4.93
C MET A 53 3.66 -7.70 5.67
N GLU A 54 4.11 -8.72 4.92
CA GLU A 54 4.86 -9.84 5.51
C GLU A 54 6.15 -9.39 6.20
N VAL A 55 6.88 -8.44 5.60
CA VAL A 55 8.08 -7.81 6.20
C VAL A 55 7.72 -7.10 7.50
N LEU A 56 6.68 -6.26 7.49
CA LEU A 56 6.22 -5.54 8.70
C LEU A 56 5.85 -6.52 9.83
N ARG A 57 5.09 -7.56 9.51
CA ARG A 57 4.69 -8.59 10.47
C ARG A 57 5.89 -9.36 11.05
N LYS A 58 6.84 -9.75 10.20
CA LYS A 58 8.08 -10.45 10.62
C LYS A 58 8.86 -9.62 11.64
N HIS A 59 8.91 -8.31 11.43
CA HIS A 59 9.60 -7.38 12.31
C HIS A 59 8.71 -6.80 13.43
N LYS A 60 7.48 -7.31 13.59
CA LYS A 60 6.51 -6.87 14.61
C LYS A 60 6.32 -5.36 14.60
N TYR A 61 6.09 -4.80 13.42
CA TYR A 61 5.93 -3.36 13.25
C TYR A 61 4.84 -2.80 14.19
N GLU A 62 5.23 -1.78 14.97
CA GLU A 62 4.33 -1.02 15.84
C GLU A 62 4.29 0.42 15.35
N GLY A 63 3.16 0.82 14.74
CA GLY A 63 3.00 2.16 14.20
C GLY A 63 1.71 2.32 13.43
N TRP A 64 1.53 3.49 12.85
CA TRP A 64 0.36 3.80 12.02
C TRP A 64 0.56 3.27 10.60
N ILE A 65 -0.48 2.63 10.07
CA ILE A 65 -0.61 2.28 8.65
C ILE A 65 -1.73 3.15 8.09
N ILE A 66 -1.39 4.04 7.17
CA ILE A 66 -2.30 5.08 6.66
C ILE A 66 -2.60 4.78 5.20
N SER A 67 -3.87 4.53 4.88
CA SER A 67 -4.31 4.42 3.49
C SER A 67 -4.14 5.77 2.77
N GLU A 68 -3.35 5.80 1.70
CA GLU A 68 -3.05 6.98 0.87
C GLU A 68 -3.44 6.76 -0.61
N ASN A 69 -4.40 5.88 -0.86
CA ASN A 69 -4.94 5.67 -2.20
C ASN A 69 -5.85 6.86 -2.64
N TYR A 70 -5.94 7.13 -3.95
CA TYR A 70 -6.64 8.28 -4.53
C TYR A 70 -8.00 7.86 -5.08
N TYR A 71 -8.94 7.61 -4.19
CA TYR A 71 -10.25 7.03 -4.53
C TYR A 71 -11.14 7.93 -5.40
N ASP A 72 -10.88 9.24 -5.41
CA ASP A 72 -11.59 10.23 -6.21
C ASP A 72 -11.02 10.37 -7.65
N ARG A 73 -9.95 9.65 -7.98
CA ARG A 73 -9.25 9.72 -9.28
C ARG A 73 -9.50 8.50 -10.15
N ALA A 74 -9.31 8.67 -11.46
CA ALA A 74 -9.39 7.60 -12.44
C ALA A 74 -8.48 6.42 -12.06
N GLY A 75 -8.90 5.20 -12.41
CA GLY A 75 -8.39 3.97 -11.82
C GLY A 75 -9.33 3.49 -10.72
N LEU A 76 -9.15 3.97 -9.48
CA LEU A 76 -9.97 3.55 -8.33
C LEU A 76 -11.42 4.06 -8.38
N ARG A 77 -11.62 5.33 -8.75
CA ARG A 77 -12.97 5.92 -8.87
C ARG A 77 -13.82 5.16 -9.88
N ASP A 78 -13.21 4.72 -10.98
CA ASP A 78 -13.95 4.16 -12.10
C ASP A 78 -14.27 2.65 -11.89
N MET A 79 -13.76 2.02 -10.82
CA MET A 79 -14.10 0.64 -10.43
C MET A 79 -15.53 0.51 -9.89
N ASN A 80 -16.10 1.59 -9.36
CA ASN A 80 -17.46 1.60 -8.83
C ASN A 80 -18.08 3.01 -8.93
N PRO A 81 -19.34 3.16 -9.33
CA PRO A 81 -20.02 4.47 -9.35
C PRO A 81 -19.99 5.20 -7.99
N ASP A 82 -20.00 4.45 -6.89
CA ASP A 82 -19.74 4.95 -5.54
C ASP A 82 -18.32 4.58 -5.11
N TRP A 83 -17.38 5.51 -5.23
CA TRP A 83 -15.98 5.29 -4.89
C TRP A 83 -15.74 5.00 -3.39
N PHE A 84 -16.72 5.29 -2.51
CA PHE A 84 -16.66 4.82 -1.12
C PHE A 84 -16.72 3.30 -1.01
N VAL A 85 -17.35 2.61 -1.97
CA VAL A 85 -17.33 1.14 -2.03
C VAL A 85 -15.91 0.65 -2.35
N THR A 86 -15.21 1.32 -3.27
CA THR A 86 -13.79 1.01 -3.56
C THR A 86 -12.91 1.26 -2.34
N LEU A 87 -13.09 2.39 -1.65
CA LEU A 87 -12.38 2.68 -0.40
C LEU A 87 -12.62 1.62 0.66
N LYS A 88 -13.87 1.20 0.88
CA LYS A 88 -14.21 0.16 1.87
C LYS A 88 -13.51 -1.16 1.58
N LYS A 89 -13.38 -1.55 0.30
CA LYS A 89 -12.63 -2.75 -0.09
C LYS A 89 -11.17 -2.67 0.31
N ASP A 90 -10.51 -1.53 0.10
CA ASP A 90 -9.11 -1.35 0.53
C ASP A 90 -8.98 -1.39 2.06
N ILE A 91 -9.93 -0.81 2.79
CA ILE A 91 -9.95 -0.91 4.26
C ILE A 91 -10.14 -2.37 4.71
N GLU A 92 -10.98 -3.15 4.03
CA GLU A 92 -11.15 -4.58 4.31
C GLU A 92 -9.88 -5.39 4.03
N ILE A 93 -9.14 -5.07 2.96
CA ILE A 93 -7.84 -5.67 2.66
C ILE A 93 -6.86 -5.31 3.79
N LEU A 94 -6.70 -4.03 4.12
CA LEU A 94 -5.80 -3.61 5.19
C LEU A 94 -6.10 -4.27 6.51
N ARG A 95 -7.37 -4.32 6.92
CA ARG A 95 -7.76 -4.93 8.20
C ARG A 95 -7.39 -6.40 8.30
N LYS A 96 -7.43 -7.15 7.18
CA LYS A 96 -7.02 -8.56 7.16
C LYS A 96 -5.51 -8.69 7.27
N GLU A 97 -4.77 -7.80 6.60
CA GLU A 97 -3.33 -7.88 6.59
C GLU A 97 -2.68 -7.42 7.89
N ILE A 98 -3.31 -6.50 8.65
CA ILE A 98 -2.73 -5.93 9.88
C ILE A 98 -3.17 -6.62 11.18
N ASP A 99 -3.95 -7.69 11.09
CA ASP A 99 -4.41 -8.50 12.23
C ASP A 99 -3.39 -9.62 12.52
N TRP A 100 -2.19 -9.24 12.96
CA TRP A 100 -1.05 -10.14 13.22
C TRP A 100 -0.61 -10.21 14.69
#